data_AF-A0A183BKG6-F1
#
_entry.id   AF-A0A183BKG6-F1
#
_cell.length_a   1.000
_cell.length_b   1.000
_cell.length_c   1.000
_cell.angle_alpha   90.00
_cell.angle_beta   90.00
_cell.angle_gamma   90.00
#
_symmetry.space_group_name_H-M   'P 1'
#
loop_
_entity.id
_entity.type
_entity.pdbx_description
1 polymer ?
#
loop_
_entity_poly.entity_id
_entity_poly.type
_entity_poly.pdbx_seq_one_letter_code
_entity_poly.pdbx_strand_id
1 'polypeptide(L)'
;MEIALRQVDPTIAIPYWDSSLEAQLPTPADSHLFTKEFMGSTDEQGNLVYGHFANWKTIDGNPNIRRRVGRDGKGFTEDEINWFLNQVQIDQIMTYSAPQPGVCAVRMEFRWMEITHGNVHLFVGGSFALPNGTDEADGDMAEQTRSANDPIFFMHHSFVDYVWEMWRQSKQTRENREKEYPMDNAQCASPQHFGSAPMRPFEPWQNRDGLNNKYTDNMFEYAPRPTCQMGPNCGSKLLFCDRSHGQPPHCAAKVRPGGNCTGFINGEDVCLNGMCQNGKCRQTNNDNYGHRKGECQQNQGYIARVV
;
A
#
# COMPACT_ATOMS: atom_id res chain seq x y z
N MET A 1 7.40 -12.75 6.13
CA MET A 1 8.44 -11.82 5.64
C MET A 1 9.13 -11.08 6.79
N GLU A 2 8.39 -10.40 7.68
CA GLU A 2 9.00 -9.59 8.75
C GLU A 2 9.97 -10.38 9.65
N ILE A 3 9.62 -11.60 10.07
CA ILE A 3 10.53 -12.48 10.82
C ILE A 3 11.86 -12.70 10.06
N ALA A 4 11.82 -12.89 8.74
CA ALA A 4 13.01 -13.11 7.93
C ALA A 4 13.90 -11.86 7.86
N LEU A 5 13.30 -10.66 7.79
CA LEU A 5 14.02 -9.40 7.91
C LEU A 5 14.66 -9.26 9.30
N ARG A 6 13.94 -9.65 10.36
CA ARG A 6 14.42 -9.61 11.75
C ARG A 6 15.54 -10.60 12.05
N GLN A 7 15.71 -11.65 11.24
CA GLN A 7 16.90 -12.51 11.32
C GLN A 7 18.18 -11.78 10.92
N VAL A 8 18.07 -10.70 10.12
CA VAL A 8 19.20 -9.86 9.70
C VAL A 8 19.34 -8.66 10.62
N ASP A 9 18.25 -7.94 10.90
CA ASP A 9 18.22 -6.81 11.82
C ASP A 9 16.97 -6.90 12.73
N PRO A 10 17.10 -7.24 14.01
CA PRO A 10 15.95 -7.45 14.89
C PRO A 10 15.19 -6.15 15.22
N THR A 11 15.73 -4.97 14.88
CA THR A 11 15.14 -3.67 15.22
C THR A 11 14.17 -3.15 14.16
N ILE A 12 14.07 -3.82 13.01
CA ILE A 12 13.20 -3.40 11.91
C ILE A 12 11.86 -4.12 11.92
N ALA A 13 10.88 -3.40 11.40
CA ALA A 13 9.57 -3.91 11.03
C ALA A 13 9.27 -3.49 9.60
N ILE A 14 8.29 -4.13 8.98
CA ILE A 14 7.84 -3.73 7.65
C ILE A 14 7.03 -2.43 7.79
N PRO A 15 7.46 -1.33 7.13
CA PRO A 15 6.67 -0.11 7.14
C PRO A 15 5.39 -0.31 6.31
N TYR A 16 4.26 0.18 6.80
CA TYR A 16 3.05 0.26 5.98
C TYR A 16 3.17 1.41 4.97
N TRP A 17 2.66 1.19 3.76
CA TRP A 17 2.50 2.23 2.75
C TRP A 17 1.04 2.63 2.62
N ASP A 18 0.69 3.75 3.24
CA ASP A 18 -0.62 4.38 3.09
C ASP A 18 -0.74 5.08 1.74
N SER A 19 -1.16 4.32 0.72
CA SER A 19 -1.31 4.83 -0.65
C SER A 19 -2.39 5.89 -0.84
N SER A 20 -3.20 6.17 0.19
CA SER A 20 -4.15 7.28 0.11
C SER A 20 -3.46 8.64 0.10
N LEU A 21 -2.21 8.72 0.60
CA LEU A 21 -1.40 9.93 0.62
C LEU A 21 -0.94 10.31 -0.79
N GLU A 22 -0.60 9.32 -1.63
CA GLU A 22 -0.31 9.53 -3.05
C GLU A 22 -1.57 9.85 -3.86
N ALA A 23 -2.71 9.27 -3.49
CA ALA A 23 -3.98 9.48 -4.19
C ALA A 23 -4.46 10.95 -4.16
N GLN A 24 -3.94 11.77 -3.24
CA GLN A 24 -4.25 13.20 -3.16
C GLN A 24 -3.45 14.06 -4.15
N LEU A 25 -2.45 13.49 -4.81
CA LEU A 25 -1.64 14.26 -5.74
C LEU A 25 -2.36 14.44 -7.08
N PRO A 26 -2.15 15.57 -7.78
CA PRO A 26 -2.66 15.78 -9.14
C PRO A 26 -2.18 14.70 -10.11
N THR A 27 -1.02 14.12 -9.82
CA THR A 27 -0.44 13.02 -10.58
C THR A 27 0.22 12.08 -9.56
N PRO A 28 -0.50 11.04 -9.07
CA PRO A 28 0.02 10.14 -8.02
C PRO A 28 1.36 9.49 -8.34
N ALA A 29 1.65 9.22 -9.62
CA ALA A 29 2.94 8.70 -10.08
C ALA A 29 4.13 9.66 -9.89
N ASP A 30 3.87 10.95 -9.63
CA ASP A 30 4.89 11.93 -9.30
C ASP A 30 5.23 11.97 -7.80
N SER A 31 4.70 11.06 -6.99
CA SER A 31 5.13 10.88 -5.60
C SER A 31 6.63 10.64 -5.52
N HIS A 32 7.24 11.23 -4.49
CA HIS A 32 8.64 10.97 -4.15
C HIS A 32 8.92 9.50 -3.81
N LEU A 33 7.91 8.70 -3.46
CA LEU A 33 8.08 7.28 -3.17
C LEU A 33 8.72 6.51 -4.35
N PHE A 34 8.44 6.94 -5.58
CA PHE A 34 8.93 6.31 -6.82
C PHE A 34 10.20 6.98 -7.36
N THR A 35 11.09 7.42 -6.47
CA THR A 35 12.45 7.90 -6.82
C THR A 35 13.53 6.93 -6.33
N LYS A 36 14.74 7.09 -6.85
CA LYS A 36 15.91 6.24 -6.52
C LYS A 36 16.27 6.23 -5.03
N GLU A 37 15.91 7.27 -4.28
CA GLU A 37 16.14 7.39 -2.84
C GLU A 37 15.17 6.52 -2.00
N PHE A 38 14.07 6.06 -2.60
CA PHE A 38 13.01 5.29 -1.94
C PHE A 38 12.78 3.95 -2.65
N MET A 39 11.59 3.74 -3.23
CA MET A 39 11.24 2.47 -3.86
C MET A 39 11.82 2.29 -5.27
N GLY A 40 12.59 3.26 -5.74
CA GLY A 40 13.24 3.24 -7.04
C GLY A 40 12.37 3.76 -8.18
N SER A 41 13.05 4.13 -9.27
CA SER A 41 12.42 4.62 -10.50
C SER A 41 12.77 3.75 -11.69
N THR A 42 11.93 3.82 -12.73
CA THR A 42 12.04 2.96 -13.89
C THR A 42 12.64 3.66 -15.11
N ASP A 43 13.13 2.87 -16.08
CA ASP A 43 13.39 3.34 -17.44
C ASP A 43 12.07 3.51 -18.24
N GLU A 44 12.20 3.87 -19.52
CA GLU A 44 11.06 4.05 -20.45
C GLU A 44 10.31 2.74 -20.74
N GLN A 45 10.99 1.60 -20.61
CA GLN A 45 10.40 0.26 -20.73
C GLN A 45 9.78 -0.22 -19.41
N GLY A 46 9.85 0.62 -18.38
CA GLY A 46 9.38 0.44 -17.00
C GLY A 46 10.11 -0.64 -16.22
N ASN A 47 11.38 -0.94 -16.56
CA ASN A 47 12.25 -1.74 -15.71
C ASN A 47 12.75 -0.89 -14.55
N LEU A 48 12.70 -1.42 -13.34
CA LEU A 48 13.23 -0.79 -12.13
C LEU A 48 14.77 -0.84 -12.15
N VAL A 49 15.39 0.23 -12.63
CA VAL A 49 16.86 0.30 -12.86
C VAL A 49 17.56 1.36 -12.02
N TYR A 50 16.84 2.13 -11.21
CA TYR A 50 17.41 3.12 -10.30
C TYR A 50 16.93 2.92 -8.86
N GLY A 51 17.85 2.95 -7.90
CA GLY A 51 17.59 2.84 -6.46
C GLY A 51 18.05 1.51 -5.86
N HIS A 52 17.70 1.28 -4.59
CA HIS A 52 18.16 0.12 -3.82
C HIS A 52 17.72 -1.25 -4.38
N PHE A 53 16.65 -1.25 -5.19
CA PHE A 53 16.08 -2.44 -5.79
C PHE A 53 16.38 -2.58 -7.30
N ALA A 54 17.20 -1.69 -7.85
CA ALA A 54 17.75 -1.85 -9.19
C ALA A 54 18.61 -3.12 -9.22
N ASN A 55 18.34 -4.06 -10.13
CA ASN A 55 18.92 -5.41 -10.19
C ASN A 55 18.31 -6.48 -9.25
N TRP A 56 17.15 -6.22 -8.65
CA TRP A 56 16.40 -7.30 -8.00
C TRP A 56 15.96 -8.34 -9.04
N LYS A 57 16.47 -9.57 -8.91
CA LYS A 57 16.12 -10.68 -9.79
C LYS A 57 14.78 -11.26 -9.35
N THR A 58 13.85 -11.38 -10.29
CA THR A 58 12.54 -11.99 -10.01
C THR A 58 12.68 -13.50 -9.86
N ILE A 59 11.68 -14.14 -9.23
CA ILE A 59 11.63 -15.60 -9.11
C ILE A 59 11.62 -16.31 -10.47
N ASP A 60 11.11 -15.64 -11.51
CA ASP A 60 11.05 -16.14 -12.89
C ASP A 60 12.36 -15.92 -13.67
N GLY A 61 13.38 -15.35 -13.02
CA GLY A 61 14.70 -15.13 -13.59
C GLY A 61 14.85 -13.85 -14.40
N ASN A 62 13.86 -12.95 -14.38
CA ASN A 62 13.99 -11.64 -15.03
C ASN A 62 15.06 -10.80 -14.30
N PRO A 63 15.86 -10.01 -15.04
CA PRO A 63 16.96 -9.24 -14.46
C PRO A 63 16.48 -8.04 -13.62
N ASN A 64 15.24 -7.60 -13.81
CA ASN A 64 14.66 -6.44 -13.13
C ASN A 64 13.19 -6.70 -12.80
N ILE A 65 12.71 -6.05 -11.74
CA ILE A 65 11.28 -5.82 -11.49
C ILE A 65 10.75 -4.86 -12.56
N ARG A 66 9.52 -5.08 -13.01
CA ARG A 66 8.81 -4.24 -13.98
C ARG A 66 7.63 -3.53 -13.33
N ARG A 67 7.49 -2.22 -13.57
CA ARG A 67 6.41 -1.36 -13.08
C ARG A 67 5.83 -0.48 -14.20
N ARG A 68 4.61 0.00 -14.00
CA ARG A 68 3.90 0.98 -14.85
C ARG A 68 3.16 1.98 -13.97
N VAL A 69 3.90 2.61 -13.06
CA VAL A 69 3.34 3.42 -11.97
C VAL A 69 2.38 4.48 -12.49
N GLY A 70 1.12 4.41 -12.05
CA GLY A 70 0.05 5.36 -12.37
C GLY A 70 -0.47 5.31 -13.81
N ARG A 71 -0.14 4.28 -14.57
CA ARG A 71 -0.74 4.04 -15.89
C ARG A 71 -2.20 3.58 -15.75
N ASP A 72 -2.43 2.65 -14.83
CA ASP A 72 -3.71 2.01 -14.55
C ASP A 72 -3.95 2.01 -13.03
N GLY A 73 -5.12 1.56 -12.58
CA GLY A 73 -5.44 1.47 -11.15
C GLY A 73 -5.38 2.81 -10.41
N LYS A 74 -5.35 2.74 -9.08
CA LYS A 74 -5.23 3.90 -8.18
C LYS A 74 -4.86 3.48 -6.76
N GLY A 75 -4.35 4.43 -5.97
CA GLY A 75 -4.24 4.29 -4.52
C GLY A 75 -5.60 4.13 -3.84
N PHE A 76 -5.57 3.78 -2.54
CA PHE A 76 -6.76 3.85 -1.70
C PHE A 76 -7.33 5.28 -1.63
N THR A 77 -8.64 5.42 -1.47
CA THR A 77 -9.24 6.70 -1.07
C THR A 77 -9.73 6.67 0.37
N GLU A 78 -9.82 7.83 1.02
CA GLU A 78 -10.42 7.92 2.36
C GLU A 78 -11.86 7.41 2.38
N ASP A 79 -12.63 7.62 1.31
CA ASP A 79 -14.00 7.12 1.20
C ASP A 79 -14.05 5.58 1.20
N GLU A 80 -13.11 4.91 0.53
CA GLU A 80 -13.01 3.45 0.52
C GLU A 80 -12.61 2.91 1.90
N ILE A 81 -11.61 3.53 2.53
CA ILE A 81 -11.17 3.17 3.88
C ILE A 81 -12.30 3.38 4.89
N ASN A 82 -12.97 4.54 4.86
CA ASN A 82 -14.09 4.86 5.74
C ASN A 82 -15.28 3.94 5.50
N TRP A 83 -15.57 3.58 4.25
CA TRP A 83 -16.60 2.60 3.94
C TRP A 83 -16.28 1.26 4.59
N PHE A 84 -15.05 0.76 4.42
CA PHE A 84 -14.61 -0.51 5.02
C PHE A 84 -14.69 -0.48 6.56
N LEU A 85 -14.16 0.56 7.19
CA LEU A 85 -14.19 0.73 8.66
C LEU A 85 -15.61 0.84 9.23
N ASN A 86 -16.61 1.19 8.40
CA ASN A 86 -18.00 1.27 8.82
C ASN A 86 -18.78 -0.05 8.72
N GLN A 87 -18.22 -1.09 8.10
CA GLN A 87 -18.92 -2.38 8.01
C GLN A 87 -18.97 -3.09 9.36
N VAL A 88 -19.96 -3.95 9.53
CA VAL A 88 -20.18 -4.74 10.76
C VAL A 88 -20.10 -6.24 10.49
N GLN A 89 -20.61 -6.68 9.34
CA GLN A 89 -20.64 -8.10 9.01
C GLN A 89 -19.29 -8.56 8.48
N ILE A 90 -18.81 -9.71 8.97
CA ILE A 90 -17.51 -10.27 8.60
C ILE A 90 -17.39 -10.55 7.10
N ASP A 91 -18.50 -10.87 6.43
CA ASP A 91 -18.55 -11.13 4.98
C ASP A 91 -18.49 -9.86 4.10
N GLN A 92 -18.55 -8.66 4.70
CA GLN A 92 -18.24 -7.39 4.04
C GLN A 92 -16.76 -6.99 4.17
N ILE A 93 -16.01 -7.71 5.00
CA ILE A 93 -14.61 -7.45 5.33
C ILE A 93 -13.70 -8.53 4.74
N MET A 94 -14.03 -9.79 5.04
CA MET A 94 -13.44 -10.99 4.48
C MET A 94 -14.44 -11.52 3.44
N THR A 95 -14.40 -10.96 2.24
CA THR A 95 -15.53 -11.03 1.31
C THR A 95 -15.43 -12.24 0.39
N TYR A 96 -16.54 -12.56 -0.27
CA TYR A 96 -16.57 -13.51 -1.37
C TYR A 96 -16.26 -12.77 -2.68
N SER A 97 -15.02 -12.35 -2.86
CA SER A 97 -14.53 -11.49 -3.95
C SER A 97 -14.51 -12.13 -5.34
N ALA A 98 -14.65 -13.45 -5.42
CA ALA A 98 -14.71 -14.21 -6.66
C ALA A 98 -15.98 -15.10 -6.74
N PRO A 99 -17.19 -14.51 -6.64
CA PRO A 99 -18.41 -15.28 -6.62
C PRO A 99 -18.72 -15.86 -8.01
N GLN A 100 -19.12 -17.13 -8.08
CA GLN A 100 -19.48 -17.75 -9.35
C GLN A 100 -20.71 -17.05 -9.98
N PRO A 101 -20.61 -16.53 -11.21
CA PRO A 101 -21.71 -15.83 -11.86
C PRO A 101 -22.96 -16.70 -11.99
N GLY A 102 -24.10 -16.19 -11.52
CA GLY A 102 -25.39 -16.88 -11.61
C GLY A 102 -25.57 -18.06 -10.64
N VAL A 103 -24.57 -18.37 -9.81
CA VAL A 103 -24.63 -19.45 -8.80
C VAL A 103 -24.58 -18.88 -7.39
N CYS A 104 -23.60 -18.01 -7.12
CA CYS A 104 -23.51 -17.32 -5.84
C CYS A 104 -24.46 -16.12 -5.81
N ALA A 105 -25.31 -16.04 -4.78
CA ALA A 105 -26.25 -14.93 -4.59
C ALA A 105 -25.59 -13.64 -4.06
N VAL A 106 -24.31 -13.69 -3.69
CA VAL A 106 -23.58 -12.52 -3.18
C VAL A 106 -23.39 -11.53 -4.32
N ARG A 107 -23.82 -10.29 -4.08
CA ARG A 107 -23.58 -9.19 -5.00
C ARG A 107 -22.22 -8.56 -4.70
N MET A 108 -21.39 -8.45 -5.73
CA MET A 108 -20.12 -7.74 -5.67
C MET A 108 -20.31 -6.28 -5.25
N GLU A 109 -19.43 -5.82 -4.36
CA GLU A 109 -19.29 -4.41 -3.98
C GLU A 109 -17.84 -3.99 -4.24
N PHE A 110 -17.66 -2.96 -5.05
CA PHE A 110 -16.34 -2.53 -5.53
C PHE A 110 -15.49 -1.87 -4.44
N ARG A 111 -16.09 -1.50 -3.31
CA ARG A 111 -15.39 -0.96 -2.14
C ARG A 111 -14.87 -2.02 -1.17
N TRP A 112 -15.11 -3.31 -1.43
CA TRP A 112 -14.49 -4.38 -0.65
C TRP A 112 -12.96 -4.27 -0.66
N MET A 113 -12.35 -4.56 0.49
CA MET A 113 -10.89 -4.45 0.67
C MET A 113 -10.11 -5.23 -0.38
N GLU A 114 -10.57 -6.44 -0.73
CA GLU A 114 -9.91 -7.25 -1.74
C GLU A 114 -9.92 -6.59 -3.14
N ILE A 115 -10.95 -5.81 -3.46
CA ILE A 115 -11.05 -5.11 -4.75
C ILE A 115 -10.26 -3.81 -4.73
N THR A 116 -10.38 -3.03 -3.66
CA THR A 116 -9.69 -1.74 -3.53
C THR A 116 -8.18 -1.92 -3.40
N HIS A 117 -7.68 -2.91 -2.66
CA HIS A 117 -6.24 -3.22 -2.63
C HIS A 117 -5.72 -3.70 -3.99
N GLY A 118 -6.58 -4.35 -4.80
CA GLY A 118 -6.28 -4.76 -6.18
C GLY A 118 -6.00 -3.57 -7.10
N ASN A 119 -6.65 -2.43 -6.88
CA ASN A 119 -6.36 -1.21 -7.64
C ASN A 119 -4.94 -0.68 -7.40
N VAL A 120 -4.36 -0.92 -6.22
CA VAL A 120 -2.98 -0.50 -5.90
C VAL A 120 -1.96 -1.41 -6.60
N HIS A 121 -2.25 -2.71 -6.70
CA HIS A 121 -1.49 -3.65 -7.53
C HIS A 121 -1.41 -3.16 -8.98
N LEU A 122 -2.55 -2.79 -9.56
CA LEU A 122 -2.62 -2.18 -10.89
C LEU A 122 -1.93 -0.81 -10.95
N PHE A 123 -2.04 0.00 -9.89
CA PHE A 123 -1.35 1.30 -9.82
C PHE A 123 0.16 1.17 -9.96
N VAL A 124 0.78 0.16 -9.35
CA VAL A 124 2.23 -0.03 -9.43
C VAL A 124 2.62 -0.82 -10.67
N GLY A 125 1.91 -1.91 -10.97
CA GLY A 125 2.28 -2.84 -12.04
C GLY A 125 1.77 -2.45 -13.43
N GLY A 126 0.58 -1.85 -13.49
CA GLY A 126 -0.19 -1.56 -14.71
C GLY A 126 -0.53 -2.77 -15.57
N SER A 127 -1.34 -2.52 -16.58
CA SER A 127 -1.82 -3.51 -17.55
C SER A 127 -1.60 -3.02 -18.98
N PHE A 128 -1.85 -3.89 -19.94
CA PHE A 128 -1.98 -3.52 -21.34
C PHE A 128 -3.24 -4.13 -21.94
N ALA A 129 -3.90 -3.37 -22.80
CA ALA A 129 -5.06 -3.85 -23.54
C ALA A 129 -4.62 -4.83 -24.63
N LEU A 130 -5.24 -6.00 -24.66
CA LEU A 130 -5.09 -7.01 -25.69
C LEU A 130 -6.04 -6.72 -26.87
N PRO A 131 -5.73 -7.21 -28.09
CA PRO A 131 -6.58 -7.00 -29.28
C PRO A 131 -8.00 -7.57 -29.17
N ASN A 132 -8.22 -8.52 -28.27
CA ASN A 132 -9.53 -9.11 -27.98
C ASN A 132 -10.40 -8.27 -27.03
N GLY A 133 -9.91 -7.11 -26.58
CA GLY A 133 -10.61 -6.21 -25.67
C GLY A 133 -10.50 -6.56 -24.18
N THR A 134 -9.62 -7.49 -23.81
CA THR A 134 -9.28 -7.78 -22.40
C THR A 134 -7.99 -7.09 -21.99
N ASP A 135 -7.80 -6.83 -20.71
CA ASP A 135 -6.51 -6.35 -20.19
C ASP A 135 -5.66 -7.51 -19.67
N GLU A 136 -4.34 -7.41 -19.84
CA GLU A 136 -3.36 -8.34 -19.27
C GLU A 136 -2.37 -7.58 -18.38
N ALA A 137 -1.96 -8.20 -17.28
CA ALA A 137 -1.00 -7.61 -16.35
C ALA A 137 0.37 -7.38 -17.02
N ASP A 138 0.94 -6.19 -16.87
CA ASP A 138 2.25 -5.84 -17.44
C ASP A 138 3.37 -6.02 -16.40
N GLY A 139 3.36 -5.18 -15.37
CA GLY A 139 4.36 -5.19 -14.30
C GLY A 139 4.13 -6.27 -13.25
N ASP A 140 5.14 -6.53 -12.43
CA ASP A 140 5.13 -7.60 -11.43
C ASP A 140 3.99 -7.41 -10.42
N MET A 141 3.78 -6.19 -9.92
CA MET A 141 2.70 -5.89 -8.98
C MET A 141 1.29 -6.14 -9.56
N ALA A 142 1.09 -6.15 -10.87
CA ALA A 142 -0.24 -6.39 -11.46
C ALA A 142 -0.56 -7.89 -11.64
N GLU A 143 0.44 -8.76 -11.63
CA GLU A 143 0.30 -10.20 -11.81
C GLU A 143 0.33 -10.90 -10.45
N GLN A 144 -0.75 -11.61 -10.07
CA GLN A 144 -0.90 -12.15 -8.72
C GLN A 144 0.25 -13.08 -8.34
N THR A 145 0.74 -13.89 -9.29
CA THR A 145 1.84 -14.84 -9.07
C THR A 145 3.22 -14.18 -8.96
N ARG A 146 3.37 -12.95 -9.46
CA ARG A 146 4.64 -12.21 -9.50
C ARG A 146 4.68 -11.01 -8.57
N SER A 147 3.56 -10.57 -8.03
CA SER A 147 3.45 -9.34 -7.22
C SER A 147 4.47 -9.26 -6.08
N ALA A 148 4.72 -10.37 -5.38
CA ALA A 148 5.69 -10.46 -4.31
C ALA A 148 7.18 -10.39 -4.76
N ASN A 149 7.47 -10.37 -6.07
CA ASN A 149 8.81 -10.04 -6.58
C ASN A 149 9.21 -8.61 -6.23
N ASP A 150 8.23 -7.70 -6.14
CA ASP A 150 8.46 -6.30 -5.84
C ASP A 150 8.40 -6.04 -4.32
N PRO A 151 9.47 -5.53 -3.69
CA PRO A 151 9.47 -5.24 -2.25
C PRO A 151 8.35 -4.31 -1.77
N ILE A 152 7.81 -3.44 -2.64
CA ILE A 152 6.66 -2.58 -2.29
C ILE A 152 5.40 -3.37 -1.97
N PHE A 153 5.29 -4.61 -2.45
CA PHE A 153 4.21 -5.56 -2.13
C PHE A 153 4.00 -5.68 -0.62
N PHE A 154 5.09 -5.85 0.14
CA PHE A 154 5.01 -6.06 1.58
C PHE A 154 4.58 -4.80 2.33
N MET A 155 4.97 -3.62 1.84
CA MET A 155 4.54 -2.34 2.41
C MET A 155 3.06 -2.08 2.15
N HIS A 156 2.59 -2.39 0.93
CA HIS A 156 1.17 -2.31 0.57
C HIS A 156 0.33 -3.25 1.44
N HIS A 157 0.71 -4.53 1.54
CA HIS A 157 -0.03 -5.50 2.36
C HIS A 157 0.06 -5.22 3.85
N SER A 158 1.14 -4.58 4.34
CA SER A 158 1.18 -4.05 5.71
C SER A 158 0.15 -2.94 5.94
N PHE A 159 -0.16 -2.13 4.93
CA PHE A 159 -1.25 -1.14 5.03
C PHE A 159 -2.64 -1.79 4.95
N VAL A 160 -2.82 -2.82 4.12
CA VAL A 160 -4.07 -3.60 4.09
C VAL A 160 -4.34 -4.23 5.47
N ASP A 161 -3.32 -4.86 6.07
CA ASP A 161 -3.40 -5.44 7.40
C ASP A 161 -3.65 -4.37 8.48
N TYR A 162 -2.99 -3.20 8.39
CA TYR A 162 -3.26 -2.06 9.26
C TYR A 162 -4.74 -1.64 9.24
N VAL A 163 -5.33 -1.48 8.05
CA VAL A 163 -6.75 -1.10 7.93
C VAL A 163 -7.68 -2.19 8.45
N TRP A 164 -7.34 -3.47 8.20
CA TRP A 164 -8.07 -4.60 8.75
C TRP A 164 -8.01 -4.64 10.29
N GLU A 165 -6.83 -4.45 10.88
CA GLU A 165 -6.68 -4.43 12.34
C GLU A 165 -7.41 -3.23 12.98
N MET A 166 -7.43 -2.05 12.35
CA MET A 166 -8.29 -0.94 12.80
C MET A 166 -9.77 -1.33 12.85
N TRP A 167 -10.25 -2.07 11.84
CA TRP A 167 -11.63 -2.58 11.83
C TRP A 167 -11.85 -3.57 12.97
N ARG A 168 -10.97 -4.57 13.14
CA ARG A 168 -11.04 -5.55 14.24
C ARG A 168 -11.06 -4.87 15.60
N GLN A 169 -10.26 -3.83 15.77
CA GLN A 169 -10.18 -3.06 17.01
C GLN A 169 -11.46 -2.30 17.33
N SER A 170 -12.12 -1.77 16.30
CA SER A 170 -13.34 -0.95 16.46
C SER A 170 -14.65 -1.76 16.48
N LYS A 171 -14.69 -2.96 15.87
CA LYS A 171 -15.94 -3.72 15.68
C LYS A 171 -16.02 -5.02 16.46
N GLN A 172 -14.88 -5.63 16.80
CA GLN A 172 -14.85 -6.96 17.40
C GLN A 172 -14.31 -6.91 18.84
N THR A 173 -14.93 -7.72 19.70
CA THR A 173 -14.32 -8.10 20.98
C THR A 173 -13.04 -8.89 20.73
N ARG A 174 -12.14 -8.96 21.72
CA ARG A 174 -10.93 -9.81 21.60
C ARG A 174 -11.25 -11.28 21.31
N GLU A 175 -12.39 -11.79 21.80
CA GLU A 175 -12.81 -13.16 21.52
C GLU A 175 -13.29 -13.32 20.07
N ASN A 176 -14.13 -12.41 19.60
CA ASN A 176 -14.68 -12.46 18.24
C ASN A 176 -13.58 -12.35 17.18
N ARG A 177 -12.56 -11.54 17.46
CA ARG A 177 -11.35 -11.38 16.64
C ARG A 177 -10.69 -12.70 16.27
N GLU A 178 -10.76 -13.73 17.11
CA GLU A 178 -10.11 -15.03 16.87
C GLU A 178 -11.05 -16.09 16.27
N LYS A 179 -12.35 -15.78 16.14
CA LYS A 179 -13.39 -16.78 15.82
C LYS A 179 -14.25 -16.43 14.62
N GLU A 180 -14.47 -15.14 14.37
CA GLU A 180 -15.33 -14.69 13.27
C GLU A 180 -14.59 -14.84 11.94
N TYR A 181 -15.07 -15.78 11.13
CA TYR A 181 -14.62 -16.07 9.77
C TYR A 181 -15.87 -16.24 8.91
N PRO A 182 -15.86 -15.86 7.61
CA PRO A 182 -16.98 -16.11 6.71
C PRO A 182 -17.40 -17.58 6.68
N MET A 183 -18.67 -17.83 6.41
CA MET A 183 -19.12 -19.21 6.25
C MET A 183 -18.49 -19.86 5.03
N ASP A 184 -18.13 -21.14 5.15
CA ASP A 184 -17.62 -21.90 4.02
C ASP A 184 -18.72 -22.04 2.96
N ASN A 185 -18.51 -21.43 1.78
CA ASN A 185 -19.46 -21.45 0.68
C ASN A 185 -18.74 -21.65 -0.66
N ALA A 186 -18.77 -22.89 -1.16
CA ALA A 186 -18.08 -23.29 -2.40
C ALA A 186 -18.65 -22.66 -3.67
N GLN A 187 -19.86 -22.08 -3.60
CA GLN A 187 -20.42 -21.32 -4.72
C GLN A 187 -19.81 -19.92 -4.81
N CYS A 188 -19.34 -19.38 -3.69
CA CYS A 188 -18.93 -17.98 -3.56
C CYS A 188 -17.42 -17.79 -3.40
N ALA A 189 -16.70 -18.80 -2.92
CA ALA A 189 -15.24 -18.81 -2.87
C ALA A 189 -14.70 -20.23 -3.09
N SER A 190 -13.44 -20.33 -3.53
CA SER A 190 -12.77 -21.62 -3.60
C SER A 190 -12.64 -22.25 -2.19
N PRO A 191 -12.78 -23.59 -2.06
CA PRO A 191 -12.55 -24.29 -0.80
C PRO A 191 -11.18 -24.05 -0.16
N GLN A 192 -10.19 -23.58 -0.94
CA GLN A 192 -8.89 -23.19 -0.39
C GLN A 192 -8.95 -21.94 0.51
N HIS A 193 -10.00 -21.13 0.43
CA HIS A 193 -10.22 -19.95 1.28
C HIS A 193 -11.07 -20.25 2.52
N PHE A 194 -11.54 -21.48 2.69
CA PHE A 194 -12.35 -21.87 3.85
C PHE A 194 -11.52 -21.75 5.13
N GLY A 195 -12.20 -21.42 6.23
CA GLY A 195 -11.50 -21.16 7.50
C GLY A 195 -10.75 -22.39 8.00
N SER A 196 -11.27 -23.59 7.70
CA SER A 196 -10.68 -24.88 8.09
C SER A 196 -9.64 -25.43 7.10
N ALA A 197 -9.46 -24.79 5.94
CA ALA A 197 -8.49 -25.21 4.95
C ALA A 197 -7.06 -24.91 5.41
N PRO A 198 -6.05 -25.72 4.99
CA PRO A 198 -4.65 -25.45 5.32
C PRO A 198 -4.20 -24.09 4.78
N MET A 199 -3.55 -23.30 5.63
CA MET A 199 -2.91 -22.04 5.25
C MET A 199 -1.58 -22.36 4.57
N ARG A 200 -1.56 -22.40 3.23
CA ARG A 200 -0.34 -22.75 2.49
C ARG A 200 0.57 -21.54 2.30
N PRO A 201 1.90 -21.69 2.40
CA PRO A 201 2.68 -22.90 2.72
C PRO A 201 3.03 -23.05 4.22
N PHE A 202 2.17 -22.57 5.11
CA PHE A 202 2.40 -22.46 6.56
C PHE A 202 1.76 -23.60 7.37
N GLU A 203 1.64 -24.79 6.78
CA GLU A 203 1.18 -25.97 7.49
C GLU A 203 2.01 -26.24 8.76
N PRO A 204 1.38 -26.67 9.88
CA PRO A 204 0.03 -27.26 10.00
C PRO A 204 -1.11 -26.25 10.24
N TRP A 205 -0.88 -24.95 10.06
CA TRP A 205 -1.90 -23.94 10.36
C TRP A 205 -3.05 -23.96 9.34
N GLN A 206 -4.24 -23.59 9.80
CA GLN A 206 -5.43 -23.36 8.98
C GLN A 206 -5.60 -21.87 8.70
N ASN A 207 -6.35 -21.50 7.66
CA ASN A 207 -6.58 -20.09 7.32
C ASN A 207 -7.11 -19.27 8.51
N ARG A 208 -8.02 -19.85 9.32
CA ARG A 208 -8.56 -19.19 10.52
C ARG A 208 -7.51 -18.92 11.60
N ASP A 209 -6.40 -19.66 11.63
CA ASP A 209 -5.33 -19.42 12.60
C ASP A 209 -4.60 -18.09 12.35
N GLY A 210 -4.77 -17.52 11.15
CA GLY A 210 -4.32 -16.15 10.83
C GLY A 210 -5.03 -15.07 11.63
N LEU A 211 -6.17 -15.37 12.26
CA LEU A 211 -6.92 -14.43 13.09
C LEU A 211 -6.35 -14.24 14.50
N ASN A 212 -5.24 -14.91 14.86
CA ASN A 212 -4.77 -14.94 16.24
C ASN A 212 -4.39 -13.54 16.77
N ASN A 213 -4.86 -13.14 17.96
CA ASN A 213 -4.45 -11.85 18.53
C ASN A 213 -2.95 -11.81 18.90
N LYS A 214 -2.29 -12.96 19.00
CA LYS A 214 -0.86 -13.05 19.35
C LYS A 214 0.06 -12.28 18.40
N TYR A 215 -0.36 -12.05 17.15
CA TYR A 215 0.42 -11.24 16.22
C TYR A 215 0.57 -9.80 16.73
N THR A 216 -0.54 -9.16 17.12
CA THR A 216 -0.52 -7.79 17.63
C THR A 216 -0.16 -7.70 19.12
N ASP A 217 -0.28 -8.79 19.88
CA ASP A 217 0.17 -8.83 21.27
C ASP A 217 1.70 -9.01 21.41
N ASN A 218 2.35 -9.73 20.48
CA ASN A 218 3.73 -10.22 20.70
C ASN A 218 4.69 -10.00 19.52
N MET A 219 4.22 -9.56 18.35
CA MET A 219 5.09 -9.44 17.17
C MET A 219 5.24 -8.02 16.67
N PHE A 220 4.15 -7.28 16.52
CA PHE A 220 4.18 -5.92 15.96
C PHE A 220 3.04 -5.06 16.50
N GLU A 221 3.25 -3.76 16.50
CA GLU A 221 2.21 -2.75 16.66
C GLU A 221 2.27 -1.76 15.49
N TYR A 222 1.19 -1.03 15.25
CA TYR A 222 1.15 -0.04 14.18
C TYR A 222 1.25 1.39 14.71
N ALA A 223 2.10 2.21 14.10
CA ALA A 223 2.02 3.65 14.31
C ALA A 223 0.74 4.22 13.68
N PRO A 224 0.12 5.25 14.30
CA PRO A 224 -1.07 5.88 13.75
C PRO A 224 -0.79 6.52 12.39
N ARG A 225 -1.82 6.60 11.54
CA ARG A 225 -1.75 7.34 10.26
C ARG A 225 -1.40 8.82 10.48
N PRO A 226 -0.63 9.44 9.57
CA PRO A 226 -0.29 10.85 9.65
C PRO A 226 -1.53 11.74 9.51
N THR A 227 -1.59 12.82 10.29
CA THR A 227 -2.69 13.80 10.21
C THR A 227 -2.18 15.24 10.21
N CYS A 228 -2.97 16.16 9.67
CA CYS A 228 -2.66 17.59 9.69
C CYS A 228 -2.54 18.19 11.11
N GLN A 229 -3.02 17.49 12.14
CA GLN A 229 -2.84 17.89 13.53
C GLN A 229 -1.37 17.78 13.98
N MET A 230 -0.58 16.96 13.28
CA MET A 230 0.87 16.80 13.51
C MET A 230 1.71 17.92 12.88
N GLY A 231 1.07 18.96 12.35
CA GLY A 231 1.73 20.14 11.79
C GLY A 231 1.65 20.23 10.25
N PRO A 232 2.26 21.26 9.65
CA PRO A 232 2.18 21.52 8.20
C PRO A 232 2.83 20.43 7.34
N ASN A 233 3.66 19.57 7.94
CA ASN A 233 4.31 18.43 7.28
C ASN A 233 3.75 17.08 7.77
N CYS A 234 2.61 17.06 8.48
CA CYS A 234 2.01 15.83 8.99
C CYS A 234 2.97 14.92 9.79
N GLY A 235 3.94 15.52 10.50
CA GLY A 235 4.94 14.78 11.27
C GLY A 235 6.11 14.20 10.46
N SER A 236 6.19 14.46 9.15
CA SER A 236 7.27 13.94 8.28
C SER A 236 7.73 14.94 7.23
N LYS A 237 9.04 15.05 6.99
CA LYS A 237 9.59 15.88 5.90
C LYS A 237 9.18 15.41 4.49
N LEU A 238 8.59 14.23 4.40
CA LEU A 238 8.14 13.58 3.16
C LEU A 238 6.66 13.82 2.87
N LEU A 239 5.96 14.52 3.77
CA LEU A 239 4.55 14.81 3.69
C LEU A 239 4.30 16.31 3.77
N PHE A 240 3.12 16.71 3.34
CA PHE A 240 2.56 18.03 3.62
C PHE A 240 1.08 17.92 3.97
N CYS A 241 0.57 18.90 4.70
CA CYS A 241 -0.85 19.04 4.99
C CYS A 241 -1.53 19.79 3.84
N ASP A 242 -2.39 19.10 3.08
CA ASP A 242 -3.24 19.69 2.07
C ASP A 242 -4.38 20.46 2.73
N ARG A 243 -4.39 21.77 2.48
CA ARG A 243 -5.43 22.71 2.95
C ARG A 243 -6.22 23.28 1.78
N SER A 244 -5.86 22.94 0.56
CA SER A 244 -6.45 23.42 -0.69
C SER A 244 -7.61 22.53 -1.13
N HIS A 245 -7.58 21.25 -0.77
CA HIS A 245 -8.63 20.30 -1.12
C HIS A 245 -9.33 19.74 0.12
N GLY A 246 -10.65 19.94 0.17
CA GLY A 246 -11.51 19.35 1.19
C GLY A 246 -11.46 20.04 2.57
N GLN A 247 -12.45 19.70 3.39
CA GLN A 247 -12.50 19.99 4.82
C GLN A 247 -13.01 18.73 5.54
N PRO A 248 -12.32 18.25 6.59
CA PRO A 248 -11.10 18.80 7.18
C PRO A 248 -9.84 18.63 6.29
N PRO A 249 -8.76 19.41 6.53
CA PRO A 249 -7.46 19.21 5.88
C PRO A 249 -6.92 17.79 6.09
N HIS A 250 -6.19 17.28 5.11
CA HIS A 250 -5.66 15.92 5.12
C HIS A 250 -4.21 15.87 4.62
N CYS A 251 -3.50 14.78 4.88
CA CYS A 251 -2.09 14.66 4.52
C CYS A 251 -1.93 14.14 3.09
N ALA A 252 -0.88 14.60 2.42
CA ALA A 252 -0.51 14.16 1.08
C ALA A 252 1.01 13.96 0.97
N ALA A 253 1.41 13.03 0.10
CA ALA A 253 2.82 12.72 -0.15
C ALA A 253 3.52 13.86 -0.90
N LYS A 254 4.79 14.15 -0.59
CA LYS A 254 5.53 15.16 -1.38
C LYS A 254 5.78 14.70 -2.82
N VAL A 255 5.81 15.68 -3.72
CA VAL A 255 6.04 15.50 -5.15
C VAL A 255 7.55 15.52 -5.45
N ARG A 256 8.01 14.58 -6.29
CA ARG A 256 9.41 14.50 -6.72
C ARG A 256 9.84 15.69 -7.59
N PRO A 257 11.16 15.99 -7.69
CA PRO A 257 11.66 16.96 -8.66
C PRO A 257 11.14 16.71 -10.09
N GLY A 258 10.66 17.75 -10.77
CA GLY A 258 10.05 17.67 -12.10
C GLY A 258 8.59 17.19 -12.12
N GLY A 259 8.05 16.77 -10.97
CA GLY A 259 6.67 16.32 -10.83
C GLY A 259 5.64 17.46 -10.81
N ASN A 260 4.38 17.12 -11.06
CA ASN A 260 3.24 18.03 -11.05
C ASN A 260 2.87 18.49 -9.62
N CYS A 261 2.90 19.80 -9.38
CA CYS A 261 2.56 20.41 -8.08
C CYS A 261 1.40 21.41 -8.17
N THR A 262 0.57 21.35 -9.21
CA THR A 262 -0.59 22.24 -9.36
C THR A 262 -1.72 21.90 -8.37
N GLY A 263 -2.69 22.81 -8.19
CA GLY A 263 -3.89 22.55 -7.38
C GLY A 263 -3.77 22.96 -5.91
N PHE A 264 -2.56 23.07 -5.39
CA PHE A 264 -2.31 23.54 -4.02
C PHE A 264 -2.08 25.06 -3.99
N ILE A 265 -3.02 25.81 -3.42
CA ILE A 265 -3.14 27.27 -3.49
C ILE A 265 -3.01 27.97 -2.14
N ASN A 266 -2.94 27.23 -1.03
CA ASN A 266 -2.91 27.78 0.33
C ASN A 266 -1.51 27.80 0.95
N GLY A 267 -0.46 27.74 0.12
CA GLY A 267 0.93 27.84 0.53
C GLY A 267 1.54 26.54 1.04
N GLU A 268 1.02 25.40 0.59
CA GLU A 268 1.53 24.06 0.93
C GLU A 268 2.96 23.82 0.43
N ASP A 269 3.76 23.11 1.22
CA ASP A 269 5.11 22.67 0.88
C ASP A 269 5.10 21.35 0.10
N VAL A 270 4.56 21.41 -1.12
CA VAL A 270 4.26 20.24 -1.96
C VAL A 270 5.51 19.51 -2.45
N CYS A 271 6.60 20.23 -2.69
CA CYS A 271 7.76 19.72 -3.41
C CYS A 271 8.83 19.14 -2.48
N LEU A 272 9.34 17.95 -2.81
CA LEU A 272 10.49 17.39 -2.11
C LEU A 272 11.74 18.19 -2.44
N ASN A 273 12.37 18.78 -1.42
CA ASN A 273 13.63 19.56 -1.53
C ASN A 273 13.58 20.66 -2.60
N GLY A 274 12.45 21.34 -2.74
CA GLY A 274 12.25 22.33 -3.79
C GLY A 274 10.99 23.17 -3.60
N MET A 275 10.62 23.91 -4.63
CA MET A 275 9.41 24.74 -4.65
C MET A 275 8.62 24.51 -5.93
N CYS A 276 7.30 24.71 -5.85
CA CYS A 276 6.45 24.65 -7.03
C CYS A 276 6.65 25.89 -7.90
N GLN A 277 7.14 25.71 -9.12
CA GLN A 277 7.38 26.79 -10.09
C GLN A 277 6.83 26.40 -11.45
N ASN A 278 5.90 27.20 -11.96
CA ASN A 278 5.18 26.94 -13.22
C ASN A 278 4.54 25.54 -13.25
N GLY A 279 3.90 25.15 -12.14
CA GLY A 279 3.21 23.86 -11.99
C GLY A 279 4.13 22.65 -11.84
N LYS A 280 5.45 22.83 -11.75
CA LYS A 280 6.42 21.75 -11.59
C LYS A 280 7.33 21.96 -10.38
N CYS A 281 7.66 20.88 -9.68
CA CYS A 281 8.61 20.94 -8.58
C CYS A 281 10.03 21.19 -9.11
N ARG A 282 10.65 22.30 -8.69
CA ARG A 282 12.03 22.64 -9.02
C ARG A 282 12.88 22.65 -7.77
N GLN A 283 14.03 21.97 -7.84
CA GLN A 283 15.01 21.96 -6.75
C GLN A 283 15.54 23.37 -6.51
N THR A 284 15.72 23.72 -5.25
CA THR A 284 16.41 24.95 -4.86
C THR A 284 17.90 24.62 -4.71
N ASN A 285 18.78 25.40 -5.34
CA ASN A 285 20.25 25.23 -5.32
C ASN A 285 20.86 25.56 -3.94
N ASN A 286 20.36 24.97 -2.86
CA ASN A 286 21.00 25.01 -1.55
C ASN A 286 21.60 23.64 -1.25
N ASP A 287 22.71 23.36 -1.93
CA ASP A 287 23.66 22.28 -1.65
C ASP A 287 24.34 22.49 -0.28
N ASN A 288 23.57 22.39 0.81
CA ASN A 288 24.09 22.38 2.18
C ASN A 288 23.49 21.28 3.06
N TYR A 289 22.74 20.32 2.50
CA TYR A 289 22.49 19.04 3.17
C TYR A 289 23.52 18.03 2.66
N GLY A 290 24.68 18.01 3.33
CA GLY A 290 25.73 17.06 3.06
C GLY A 290 25.20 15.63 3.03
N HIS A 291 25.56 14.90 1.97
CA HIS A 291 25.52 13.46 1.92
C HIS A 291 26.30 12.89 3.12
N ARG A 292 25.61 12.65 4.24
CA ARG A 292 26.05 11.64 5.19
C ARG A 292 25.57 10.30 4.65
N LYS A 293 26.53 9.38 4.51
CA LYS A 293 26.29 7.96 4.26
C LYS A 293 25.14 7.46 5.14
N GLY A 294 24.28 6.63 4.56
CA GLY A 294 23.06 6.13 5.17
C GLY A 294 23.27 5.64 6.60
N GLU A 295 22.76 6.42 7.54
CA GLU A 295 22.14 5.89 8.74
C GLU A 295 20.64 5.82 8.41
N CYS A 296 20.02 4.65 8.61
CA CYS A 296 18.57 4.54 8.74
C CYS A 296 18.16 5.35 9.98
N GLN A 297 18.06 6.67 9.85
CA GLN A 297 17.35 7.47 10.83
C GLN A 297 15.90 6.99 10.77
N GLN A 298 15.41 6.45 11.89
CA GLN A 298 14.02 6.11 12.12
C GLN A 298 13.15 7.36 11.89
N ASN A 299 12.81 7.64 10.63
CA ASN A 299 11.86 8.68 10.28
C ASN A 299 10.50 8.20 10.78
N GLN A 300 10.01 8.83 11.84
CA GLN A 300 8.78 8.48 12.57
C GLN A 300 7.48 8.58 11.75
N GLY A 301 7.55 8.70 10.42
CA GLY A 301 6.40 8.93 9.55
C GLY A 301 5.74 7.69 8.94
N TYR A 302 6.36 6.51 9.01
CA TYR A 302 5.85 5.28 8.36
C TYR A 302 6.42 4.03 9.01
N ILE A 303 6.05 3.69 10.24
CA ILE A 303 6.66 2.53 10.91
C ILE A 303 5.58 1.77 11.71
N ALA A 304 5.28 0.54 11.32
CA ALA A 304 4.84 -0.45 12.30
C ALA A 304 5.99 -0.62 13.30
N ARG A 305 5.78 -0.44 14.60
CA ARG A 305 6.85 -0.53 15.59
C ARG A 305 6.95 -1.95 16.12
N VAL A 306 8.18 -2.34 16.47
CA VAL A 306 8.45 -3.62 17.15
C VAL A 306 7.96 -3.50 18.59
N VAL A 307 7.18 -4.49 19.05
CA VAL A 307 6.79 -4.66 20.46
C VAL A 307 7.78 -5.56 21.16
#